data_AF-A0A0D2CH58-F1
#
_entry.id   AF-A0A0D2CH58-F1
#
_cell.length_a   1.000
_cell.length_b   1.000
_cell.length_c   1.000
_cell.angle_alpha   90.00
_cell.angle_beta   90.00
_cell.angle_gamma   90.00
#
_symmetry.space_group_name_H-M   'P 1'
#
loop_
_entity.id
_entity.type
_entity.pdbx_description
1 polymer ?
#
loop_
_entity_poly.entity_id
_entity_poly.type
_entity_poly.pdbx_seq_one_letter_code
_entity_poly.pdbx_strand_id
1 'polypeptide(L)'
;MGFVNALKPIQLARSDQVDKALQKLASSSFSRIFRLVLPATTATIISWFICNLDLYSTSAQSDAYWLYTNTPEPSPTWIDAVLDLLHGLRATWTYGDENEYDQPQWALVYLLQGSIMIISALSLVVTMTPTWRTITLVFLAYWSLNWSRMIGDPWAGLCCFLGIALSELSLSGIPKLLAPYSPYISPPVILISLIFMSYPGSFAETASWSLWLRDFATQYFPSEATSALERMYGSLGGILLVIGILISPHARWMLSRPPLLWLGKVSFAIYLIHGMFLRTVFAWALHLGHSKQIFTEHTPDGEEYHEERYPLPGPFQRALATVVMAACLGVASHFWNLKLEPLFARITAKLEGIVTGKVETEPKSNGGAILPLRKD
;
A
#
# COMPACT_ATOMS: atom_id res chain seq x y z
N MET A 1 8.14 -2.52 -0.63
CA MET A 1 8.78 -1.84 -1.78
C MET A 1 10.30 -2.01 -1.81
N GLY A 2 11.06 -1.61 -0.78
CA GLY A 2 12.53 -1.68 -0.77
C GLY A 2 13.10 -3.04 -1.17
N PHE A 3 12.60 -4.12 -0.57
CA PHE A 3 13.05 -5.49 -0.82
C PHE A 3 12.94 -5.92 -2.30
N VAL A 4 11.74 -5.87 -2.86
CA VAL A 4 11.46 -6.36 -4.22
C VAL A 4 12.23 -5.55 -5.26
N ASN A 5 12.31 -4.24 -5.06
CA ASN A 5 12.91 -3.32 -6.01
C ASN A 5 14.45 -3.37 -6.01
N ALA A 6 15.05 -3.72 -4.89
CA ALA A 6 16.50 -3.85 -4.76
C ALA A 6 17.05 -5.20 -5.24
N LEU A 7 16.22 -6.25 -5.26
CA LEU A 7 16.66 -7.61 -5.50
C LEU A 7 17.41 -7.76 -6.83
N LYS A 8 16.83 -7.29 -7.94
CA LYS A 8 17.46 -7.45 -9.26
C LYS A 8 18.69 -6.56 -9.46
N PRO A 9 18.69 -5.26 -9.08
CA PRO A 9 19.90 -4.43 -9.11
C PRO A 9 21.04 -5.01 -8.27
N ILE A 10 20.76 -5.47 -7.05
CA ILE A 10 21.77 -6.07 -6.17
C ILE A 10 22.31 -7.37 -6.75
N GLN A 11 21.46 -8.23 -7.31
CA GLN A 11 21.91 -9.46 -7.98
C GLN A 11 22.90 -9.16 -9.11
N LEU A 12 22.62 -8.14 -9.93
CA LEU A 12 23.52 -7.71 -11.02
C LEU A 12 24.82 -7.12 -10.47
N ALA A 13 24.76 -6.32 -9.42
CA ALA A 13 25.93 -5.78 -8.75
C ALA A 13 26.83 -6.88 -8.16
N ARG A 14 26.25 -7.95 -7.61
CA ARG A 14 27.01 -9.12 -7.11
C ARG A 14 27.54 -10.03 -8.22
N SER A 15 27.08 -9.85 -9.45
CA SER A 15 27.56 -10.57 -10.64
C SER A 15 28.59 -9.74 -11.43
N ASP A 16 29.18 -8.72 -10.81
CA ASP A 16 30.12 -7.75 -11.40
C ASP A 16 29.58 -7.02 -12.66
N GLN A 17 28.26 -6.90 -12.78
CA GLN A 17 27.58 -6.20 -13.88
C GLN A 17 26.99 -4.87 -13.42
N VAL A 18 27.83 -4.00 -12.85
CA VAL A 18 27.42 -2.73 -12.23
C VAL A 18 26.79 -1.77 -13.25
N ASP A 19 27.36 -1.65 -14.45
CA ASP A 19 26.81 -0.78 -15.50
C ASP A 19 25.41 -1.20 -15.92
N LYS A 20 25.19 -2.50 -16.08
CA LYS A 20 23.86 -3.07 -16.37
C LYS A 20 22.90 -2.86 -15.19
N ALA A 21 23.39 -2.92 -13.95
CA ALA A 21 22.59 -2.64 -12.77
C ALA A 21 22.12 -1.18 -12.75
N LEU A 22 23.01 -0.22 -13.04
CA LEU A 22 22.71 1.22 -13.12
C LEU A 22 21.76 1.53 -14.28
N GLN A 23 22.01 1.00 -15.48
CA GLN A 23 21.13 1.19 -16.63
C GLN A 23 19.72 0.64 -16.36
N LYS A 24 19.64 -0.54 -15.74
CA LYS A 24 18.37 -1.14 -15.35
C LYS A 24 17.66 -0.36 -14.25
N LEU A 25 18.41 0.19 -13.30
CA LEU A 25 17.88 1.06 -12.27
C LEU A 25 17.26 2.31 -12.89
N ALA A 26 17.95 2.98 -13.80
CA ALA A 26 17.46 4.18 -14.48
C ALA A 26 16.17 3.92 -15.29
N SER A 27 16.17 2.91 -16.16
CA SER A 27 14.98 2.51 -16.94
C SER A 27 13.81 2.12 -16.00
N SER A 28 14.07 1.27 -15.01
CA SER A 28 13.03 0.83 -14.07
C SER A 28 12.47 1.96 -13.21
N SER A 29 13.26 3.00 -12.94
CA SER A 29 12.85 4.17 -12.16
C SER A 29 11.81 4.99 -12.91
N PHE A 30 12.11 5.33 -14.17
CA PHE A 30 11.20 6.07 -15.05
C PHE A 30 9.88 5.32 -15.24
N SER A 31 9.98 4.05 -15.63
CA SER A 31 8.84 3.15 -15.87
C SER A 31 7.94 3.00 -14.63
N ARG A 32 8.47 3.14 -13.40
CA ARG A 32 7.70 2.97 -12.16
C ARG A 32 6.76 4.13 -11.90
N ILE A 33 7.22 5.36 -12.13
CA ILE A 33 6.41 6.57 -11.89
C ILE A 33 5.10 6.45 -12.66
N PHE A 34 5.16 6.10 -13.94
CA PHE A 34 3.96 5.93 -14.77
C PHE A 34 3.09 4.74 -14.37
N ARG A 35 3.68 3.62 -13.92
CA ARG A 35 2.91 2.47 -13.42
C ARG A 35 2.17 2.77 -12.12
N LEU A 36 2.61 3.77 -11.36
CA LEU A 36 1.89 4.22 -10.17
C LEU A 36 0.84 5.29 -10.52
N VAL A 37 1.22 6.26 -11.35
CA VAL A 37 0.39 7.43 -11.68
C VAL A 37 -0.78 7.06 -12.59
N LEU A 38 -0.55 6.34 -13.70
CA LEU A 38 -1.61 6.08 -14.69
C LEU A 38 -2.80 5.28 -14.12
N PRO A 39 -2.59 4.19 -13.35
CA PRO A 39 -3.71 3.45 -12.77
C PRO A 39 -4.49 4.27 -11.74
N ALA A 40 -3.79 5.05 -10.90
CA ALA A 40 -4.39 5.91 -9.88
C ALA A 40 -5.25 7.02 -10.50
N THR A 41 -4.70 7.74 -11.50
CA THR A 41 -5.44 8.74 -12.27
C THR A 41 -6.68 8.16 -12.92
N THR A 42 -6.58 6.95 -13.48
CA THR A 42 -7.74 6.28 -14.10
C THR A 42 -8.80 5.93 -13.06
N ALA A 43 -8.41 5.41 -11.88
CA ALA A 43 -9.34 5.13 -10.79
C ALA A 43 -10.09 6.39 -10.35
N THR A 44 -9.38 7.51 -10.20
CA THR A 44 -9.99 8.80 -9.80
C THR A 44 -10.93 9.35 -10.85
N ILE A 45 -10.59 9.23 -12.14
CA ILE A 45 -11.52 9.61 -13.22
C ILE A 45 -12.79 8.77 -13.18
N ILE A 46 -12.69 7.46 -12.91
CA ILE A 46 -13.86 6.58 -12.80
C ILE A 46 -14.69 6.94 -11.55
N SER A 47 -14.06 7.13 -10.40
CA SER A 47 -14.74 7.51 -9.15
C SER A 47 -15.44 8.86 -9.29
N TRP A 48 -14.77 9.85 -9.90
CA TRP A 48 -15.34 11.15 -10.25
C TRP A 48 -16.57 11.01 -11.16
N PHE A 49 -16.49 10.17 -12.19
CA PHE A 49 -17.62 9.96 -13.10
C PHE A 49 -18.82 9.33 -12.38
N ILE A 50 -18.57 8.36 -11.49
CA ILE A 50 -19.61 7.72 -10.66
C ILE A 50 -20.23 8.72 -9.69
N CYS A 51 -19.44 9.61 -9.08
CA CYS A 51 -19.91 10.65 -8.20
C CYS A 51 -20.89 11.60 -8.92
N ASN A 52 -20.52 12.08 -10.10
CA ASN A 52 -21.37 13.00 -10.88
C ASN A 52 -22.64 12.35 -11.45
N LEU A 53 -22.72 11.02 -11.47
CA LEU A 53 -23.95 10.28 -11.78
C LEU A 53 -24.84 10.03 -10.54
N ASP A 54 -24.50 10.62 -9.39
CA ASP A 54 -25.21 10.50 -8.12
C ASP A 54 -25.31 9.05 -7.58
N LEU A 55 -24.39 8.18 -8.00
CA LEU A 55 -24.35 6.77 -7.57
C LEU A 55 -23.84 6.61 -6.13
N TYR A 56 -23.27 7.67 -5.55
CA TYR A 56 -22.80 7.72 -4.17
C TYR A 56 -23.84 8.27 -3.17
N SER A 57 -25.03 8.67 -3.62
CA SER A 57 -26.11 9.19 -2.75
C SER A 57 -26.41 8.28 -1.55
N THR A 58 -26.40 6.95 -1.74
CA THR A 58 -26.66 5.99 -0.67
C THR A 58 -25.53 5.94 0.37
N SER A 59 -24.26 6.14 -0.02
CA SER A 59 -23.15 6.20 0.93
C SER A 59 -23.08 7.55 1.64
N ALA A 60 -23.40 8.64 0.96
CA ALA A 60 -23.49 9.98 1.54
C ALA A 60 -24.59 10.06 2.61
N GLN A 61 -25.65 9.27 2.50
CA GLN A 61 -26.77 9.29 3.45
C GLN A 61 -26.69 8.15 4.47
N SER A 62 -25.54 7.52 4.64
CA SER A 62 -25.36 6.36 5.53
C SER A 62 -24.93 6.78 6.94
N ASP A 63 -25.46 6.16 7.98
CA ASP A 63 -25.00 6.35 9.38
C ASP A 63 -23.58 5.79 9.65
N ALA A 64 -23.07 4.94 8.75
CA ALA A 64 -21.69 4.47 8.85
C ALA A 64 -20.67 5.61 8.65
N TYR A 65 -19.98 6.01 9.72
CA TYR A 65 -19.00 7.10 9.74
C TYR A 65 -18.05 7.11 8.53
N TRP A 66 -17.41 5.98 8.22
CA TRP A 66 -16.45 5.91 7.12
C TRP A 66 -17.11 6.14 5.74
N LEU A 67 -18.32 5.62 5.52
CA LEU A 67 -19.04 5.83 4.25
C LEU A 67 -19.46 7.30 4.09
N TYR A 68 -20.01 7.88 5.16
CA TYR A 68 -20.46 9.28 5.15
C TYR A 68 -19.29 10.24 4.90
N THR A 69 -18.30 10.22 5.79
CA THR A 69 -17.18 11.18 5.77
C THR A 69 -16.26 11.08 4.57
N ASN A 70 -16.22 9.92 3.91
CA ASN A 70 -15.37 9.72 2.74
C ASN A 70 -16.15 9.81 1.42
N THR A 71 -17.44 10.14 1.42
CA THR A 71 -18.19 10.27 0.16
C THR A 71 -18.24 11.73 -0.28
N PRO A 72 -17.67 12.08 -1.44
CA PRO A 72 -17.83 13.42 -2.00
C PRO A 72 -19.25 13.64 -2.52
N GLU A 73 -19.70 14.89 -2.51
CA GLU A 73 -20.96 15.28 -3.13
C GLU A 73 -20.79 15.55 -4.63
N PRO A 74 -21.86 15.38 -5.44
CA PRO A 74 -21.83 15.75 -6.86
C PRO A 74 -21.65 17.26 -7.04
N SER A 75 -20.81 17.66 -8.00
CA SER A 75 -20.59 19.08 -8.32
C SER A 75 -21.84 19.71 -8.94
N PRO A 76 -22.13 21.00 -8.68
CA PRO A 76 -23.37 21.65 -9.13
C PRO A 76 -23.43 21.86 -10.65
N THR A 77 -22.28 22.00 -11.32
CA THR A 77 -22.18 22.10 -12.78
C THR A 77 -21.09 21.19 -13.33
N TRP A 78 -21.22 20.79 -14.60
CA TRP A 78 -20.21 19.98 -15.29
C TRP A 78 -18.85 20.69 -15.48
N ILE A 79 -18.84 22.04 -15.50
CA ILE A 79 -17.60 22.80 -15.60
C ILE A 79 -16.86 22.73 -14.27
N ASP A 80 -17.58 22.94 -13.16
CA ASP A 80 -17.03 22.81 -11.81
C ASP A 80 -16.55 21.38 -11.58
N ALA A 81 -17.32 20.38 -12.02
CA ALA A 81 -16.93 18.97 -11.96
C ALA A 81 -15.56 18.71 -12.61
N VAL A 82 -15.27 19.29 -13.77
CA VAL A 82 -13.97 19.11 -14.44
C VAL A 82 -12.85 19.83 -13.68
N LEU A 83 -13.11 21.00 -13.09
CA LEU A 83 -12.13 21.69 -12.23
C LEU A 83 -11.85 20.88 -10.95
N ASP A 84 -12.88 20.30 -10.35
CA ASP A 84 -12.79 19.44 -9.17
C ASP A 84 -11.98 18.17 -9.49
N LEU A 85 -12.15 17.58 -10.68
CA LEU A 85 -11.33 16.47 -11.14
C LEU A 85 -9.84 16.87 -11.23
N LEU A 86 -9.54 18.02 -11.83
CA LEU A 86 -8.15 18.50 -11.91
C LEU A 86 -7.57 18.80 -10.53
N HIS A 87 -8.38 19.34 -9.62
CA HIS A 87 -8.01 19.55 -8.23
C HIS A 87 -7.69 18.21 -7.55
N GLY A 88 -8.60 17.23 -7.59
CA GLY A 88 -8.41 15.92 -6.95
C GLY A 88 -7.20 15.16 -7.49
N LEU A 89 -6.98 15.22 -8.82
CA LEU A 89 -5.79 14.64 -9.44
C LEU A 89 -4.50 15.31 -8.96
N ARG A 90 -4.49 16.64 -8.80
CA ARG A 90 -3.33 17.37 -8.27
C ARG A 90 -3.13 17.07 -6.78
N ALA A 91 -4.19 17.14 -5.99
CA ALA A 91 -4.22 16.95 -4.55
C ALA A 91 -3.60 15.61 -4.14
N THR A 92 -3.90 14.54 -4.88
CA THR A 92 -3.33 13.19 -4.68
C THR A 92 -1.79 13.20 -4.60
N TRP A 93 -1.13 14.04 -5.40
CA TRP A 93 0.33 14.08 -5.51
C TRP A 93 0.99 15.20 -4.71
N THR A 94 0.25 16.28 -4.39
CA THR A 94 0.79 17.43 -3.65
C THR A 94 0.51 17.37 -2.16
N TYR A 95 -0.68 16.93 -1.75
CA TYR A 95 -1.15 16.99 -0.36
C TYR A 95 -1.59 15.63 0.20
N GLY A 96 -1.75 14.61 -0.65
CA GLY A 96 -1.98 13.22 -0.27
C GLY A 96 -3.39 12.92 0.23
N ASP A 97 -3.78 13.50 1.35
CA ASP A 97 -5.06 13.21 2.05
C ASP A 97 -6.27 13.96 1.47
N GLU A 98 -6.05 14.91 0.55
CA GLU A 98 -7.08 15.84 0.05
C GLU A 98 -7.83 15.35 -1.21
N ASN A 99 -7.59 14.12 -1.69
CA ASN A 99 -8.38 13.58 -2.80
C ASN A 99 -9.71 13.00 -2.30
N GLU A 100 -10.76 13.81 -2.37
CA GLU A 100 -12.11 13.44 -1.93
C GLU A 100 -12.70 12.25 -2.73
N TYR A 101 -12.41 12.18 -4.03
CA TYR A 101 -12.92 11.12 -4.91
C TYR A 101 -12.29 9.76 -4.64
N ASP A 102 -11.08 9.69 -4.10
CA ASP A 102 -10.39 8.44 -3.80
C ASP A 102 -9.46 8.59 -2.58
N GLN A 103 -10.06 8.75 -1.40
CA GLN A 103 -9.32 8.89 -0.13
C GLN A 103 -8.25 7.80 0.09
N PRO A 104 -8.49 6.51 -0.24
CA PRO A 104 -7.47 5.48 -0.01
C PRO A 104 -6.16 5.72 -0.75
N GLN A 105 -6.13 6.57 -1.78
CA GLN A 105 -4.93 6.91 -2.56
C GLN A 105 -3.90 7.77 -1.81
N TRP A 106 -4.19 8.22 -0.59
CA TRP A 106 -3.25 8.98 0.24
C TRP A 106 -1.85 8.32 0.36
N ALA A 107 -1.78 6.99 0.34
CA ALA A 107 -0.51 6.29 0.46
C ALA A 107 0.37 6.38 -0.82
N LEU A 108 -0.20 6.76 -1.97
CA LEU A 108 0.52 6.78 -3.25
C LEU A 108 1.66 7.79 -3.28
N VAL A 109 1.49 8.96 -2.67
CA VAL A 109 2.56 9.97 -2.59
C VAL A 109 3.76 9.44 -1.79
N TYR A 110 3.50 8.75 -0.68
CA TYR A 110 4.55 8.11 0.13
C TYR A 110 5.22 6.95 -0.61
N LEU A 111 4.48 6.18 -1.43
CA LEU A 111 5.06 5.14 -2.28
C LEU A 111 5.96 5.71 -3.40
N LEU A 112 5.61 6.89 -3.92
CA LEU A 112 6.43 7.62 -4.89
C LEU A 112 7.70 8.16 -4.24
N GLN A 113 7.58 8.86 -3.11
CA GLN A 113 8.72 9.36 -2.32
C GLN A 113 9.66 8.21 -1.92
N GLY A 114 9.12 7.12 -1.37
CA GLY A 114 9.90 5.93 -1.03
C GLY A 114 10.58 5.29 -2.23
N SER A 115 9.96 5.34 -3.42
CA SER A 115 10.61 4.89 -4.65
C SER A 115 11.84 5.72 -4.99
N ILE A 116 11.75 7.06 -4.88
CA ILE A 116 12.90 7.96 -5.09
C ILE A 116 14.00 7.66 -4.07
N MET A 117 13.65 7.48 -2.79
CA MET A 117 14.61 7.11 -1.74
C MET A 117 15.33 5.80 -2.07
N ILE A 118 14.61 4.77 -2.53
CA ILE A 118 15.20 3.48 -2.92
C ILE A 118 16.17 3.66 -4.09
N ILE A 119 15.80 4.45 -5.09
CA ILE A 119 16.63 4.68 -6.28
C ILE A 119 17.92 5.40 -5.87
N SER A 120 17.82 6.48 -5.09
CA SER A 120 18.98 7.21 -4.59
C SER A 120 19.88 6.34 -3.72
N ALA A 121 19.29 5.53 -2.83
CA ALA A 121 20.02 4.58 -2.01
C ALA A 121 20.81 3.59 -2.85
N LEU A 122 20.14 2.95 -3.83
CA LEU A 122 20.75 1.95 -4.70
C LEU A 122 21.87 2.56 -5.54
N SER A 123 21.67 3.75 -6.11
CA SER A 123 22.71 4.45 -6.86
C SER A 123 23.96 4.73 -6.00
N LEU A 124 23.77 5.05 -4.72
CA LEU A 124 24.89 5.24 -3.78
C LEU A 124 25.61 3.93 -3.44
N VAL A 125 24.87 2.85 -3.17
CA VAL A 125 25.45 1.61 -2.62
C VAL A 125 25.79 0.54 -3.66
N VAL A 126 25.48 0.74 -4.94
CA VAL A 126 25.62 -0.32 -5.97
C VAL A 126 27.08 -0.77 -6.18
N THR A 127 28.04 0.14 -6.02
CA THR A 127 29.48 -0.11 -6.18
C THR A 127 30.15 -0.65 -4.92
N MET A 128 29.43 -0.63 -3.78
CA MET A 128 29.97 -1.04 -2.49
C MET A 128 29.98 -2.57 -2.34
N THR A 129 30.91 -3.08 -1.53
CA THR A 129 30.90 -4.50 -1.13
C THR A 129 29.65 -4.82 -0.29
N PRO A 130 29.17 -6.08 -0.27
CA PRO A 130 27.97 -6.49 0.48
C PRO A 130 27.92 -6.04 1.94
N THR A 131 29.04 -6.14 2.66
CA THR A 131 29.14 -5.75 4.07
C THR A 131 29.00 -4.24 4.23
N TRP A 132 29.78 -3.47 3.47
CA TRP A 132 29.72 -2.01 3.52
C TRP A 132 28.37 -1.47 3.06
N ARG A 133 27.79 -2.06 2.00
CA ARG A 133 26.42 -1.75 1.57
C ARG A 133 25.40 -1.93 2.69
N THR A 134 25.45 -3.05 3.41
CA THR A 134 24.53 -3.31 4.53
C THR A 134 24.73 -2.30 5.66
N ILE A 135 25.98 -2.03 6.04
CA ILE A 135 26.32 -1.05 7.08
C ILE A 135 25.79 0.34 6.68
N THR A 136 26.08 0.80 5.47
CA THR A 136 25.60 2.09 4.95
C THR A 136 24.08 2.16 4.93
N LEU A 137 23.38 1.09 4.53
CA LEU A 137 21.91 1.05 4.54
C LEU A 137 21.33 1.12 5.96
N VAL A 138 21.96 0.51 6.96
CA VAL A 138 21.55 0.61 8.37
C VAL A 138 21.76 2.04 8.88
N PHE A 139 22.87 2.68 8.55
CA PHE A 139 23.08 4.10 8.87
C PHE A 139 22.06 5.00 8.19
N LEU A 140 21.78 4.79 6.91
CA LEU A 140 20.74 5.54 6.19
C LEU A 140 19.36 5.30 6.79
N ALA A 141 19.05 4.06 7.20
CA ALA A 141 17.80 3.72 7.86
C ALA A 141 17.65 4.45 9.21
N TYR A 142 18.72 4.51 10.01
CA TYR A 142 18.71 5.27 11.26
C TYR A 142 18.53 6.77 10.99
N TRP A 143 19.33 7.34 10.07
CA TRP A 143 19.20 8.75 9.69
C TRP A 143 17.80 9.05 9.15
N SER A 144 17.19 8.12 8.40
CA SER A 144 15.83 8.19 7.81
C SER A 144 14.76 8.68 8.77
N LEU A 145 14.87 8.30 10.04
CA LEU A 145 13.89 8.68 11.05
C LEU A 145 13.80 10.21 11.24
N ASN A 146 14.88 10.96 10.98
CA ASN A 146 14.89 12.41 11.16
C ASN A 146 14.27 13.18 9.97
N TRP A 147 14.78 12.98 8.76
CA TRP A 147 14.27 13.58 7.51
C TRP A 147 12.94 13.00 7.01
N SER A 148 12.66 11.70 7.15
CA SER A 148 11.35 11.13 6.74
C SER A 148 10.20 11.76 7.53
N ARG A 149 10.47 12.19 8.76
CA ARG A 149 9.54 12.97 9.58
C ARG A 149 9.20 14.33 8.97
N MET A 150 10.17 15.02 8.34
CA MET A 150 9.93 16.29 7.65
C MET A 150 9.09 16.13 6.37
N ILE A 151 9.02 14.91 5.83
CA ILE A 151 8.32 14.56 4.58
C ILE A 151 6.87 14.10 4.87
N GLY A 152 6.50 13.91 6.14
CA GLY A 152 5.13 13.61 6.58
C GLY A 152 4.89 12.16 7.01
N ASP A 153 5.76 11.21 6.64
CA ASP A 153 5.73 9.84 7.17
C ASP A 153 7.09 9.47 7.79
N PRO A 154 7.22 9.43 9.14
CA PRO A 154 8.48 9.15 9.82
C PRO A 154 9.09 7.77 9.51
N TRP A 155 8.28 6.81 9.08
CA TRP A 155 8.70 5.39 8.99
C TRP A 155 8.92 4.90 7.56
N ALA A 156 8.45 5.65 6.55
CA ALA A 156 8.61 5.29 5.14
C ALA A 156 10.08 5.05 4.75
N GLY A 157 10.98 5.96 5.16
CA GLY A 157 12.41 5.83 4.92
C GLY A 157 13.01 4.58 5.53
N LEU A 158 12.66 4.28 6.79
CA LEU A 158 13.15 3.11 7.53
C LEU A 158 12.81 1.83 6.78
N CYS A 159 11.54 1.67 6.40
CA CYS A 159 11.07 0.51 5.63
C CYS A 159 11.72 0.40 4.25
N CYS A 160 12.01 1.53 3.60
CA CYS A 160 12.69 1.54 2.31
C CYS A 160 14.13 1.02 2.43
N PHE A 161 14.96 1.63 3.29
CA PHE A 161 16.37 1.27 3.43
C PHE A 161 16.56 -0.12 4.03
N LEU A 162 15.82 -0.47 5.09
CA LEU A 162 15.86 -1.82 5.66
C LEU A 162 15.30 -2.85 4.67
N GLY A 163 14.33 -2.50 3.84
CA GLY A 163 13.89 -3.36 2.75
C GLY A 163 15.03 -3.71 1.78
N ILE A 164 15.87 -2.74 1.41
CA ILE A 164 17.06 -2.96 0.56
C ILE A 164 18.06 -3.86 1.31
N ALA A 165 18.32 -3.62 2.59
CA ALA A 165 19.21 -4.43 3.41
C ALA A 165 18.72 -5.89 3.54
N LEU A 166 17.40 -6.09 3.70
CA LEU A 166 16.78 -7.41 3.70
C LEU A 166 16.93 -8.12 2.35
N SER A 167 16.91 -7.37 1.24
CA SER A 167 17.19 -7.93 -0.09
C SER A 167 18.63 -8.43 -0.17
N GLU A 168 19.61 -7.66 0.33
CA GLU A 168 21.01 -8.11 0.44
C GLU A 168 21.10 -9.40 1.28
N LEU A 169 20.43 -9.40 2.44
CA LEU A 169 20.37 -10.55 3.34
C LEU A 169 19.78 -11.79 2.66
N SER A 170 18.74 -11.63 1.85
CA SER A 170 18.09 -12.74 1.14
C SER A 170 19.01 -13.44 0.13
N LEU A 171 19.97 -12.69 -0.42
CA LEU A 171 20.97 -13.20 -1.36
C LEU A 171 22.21 -13.72 -0.63
N SER A 172 22.35 -13.49 0.66
CA SER A 172 23.46 -13.98 1.47
C SER A 172 23.32 -15.47 1.83
N GLY A 173 24.34 -16.05 2.46
CA GLY A 173 24.27 -17.41 3.00
C GLY A 173 23.42 -17.54 4.27
N ILE A 174 23.02 -16.42 4.91
CA ILE A 174 22.41 -16.41 6.24
C ILE A 174 21.05 -17.14 6.28
N PRO A 175 20.10 -16.92 5.35
CA PRO A 175 18.84 -17.67 5.37
C PRO A 175 19.02 -19.19 5.23
N LYS A 176 20.07 -19.64 4.54
CA LYS A 176 20.40 -21.07 4.42
C LYS A 176 20.99 -21.61 5.72
N LEU A 177 21.84 -20.82 6.38
CA LEU A 177 22.42 -21.16 7.69
C LEU A 177 21.35 -21.26 8.79
N LEU A 178 20.36 -20.37 8.78
CA LEU A 178 19.29 -20.32 9.79
C LEU A 178 18.11 -21.26 9.49
N ALA A 179 18.05 -21.86 8.29
CA ALA A 179 16.96 -22.74 7.91
C ALA A 179 16.71 -23.92 8.87
N PRO A 180 17.73 -24.61 9.42
CA PRO A 180 17.53 -25.69 10.39
C PRO A 180 16.87 -25.24 11.70
N TYR A 181 17.13 -24.00 12.13
CA TYR A 181 16.56 -23.41 13.34
C TYR A 181 15.22 -22.69 13.10
N SER A 182 14.80 -22.59 11.82
CA SER A 182 13.59 -21.86 11.44
C SER A 182 12.31 -22.33 12.13
N PRO A 183 12.08 -23.62 12.45
CA PRO A 183 10.86 -24.04 13.16
C PRO A 183 10.73 -23.44 14.57
N TYR A 184 11.85 -23.07 15.20
CA TYR A 184 11.87 -22.50 16.54
C TYR A 184 11.92 -20.97 16.52
N ILE A 185 12.62 -20.39 15.54
CA ILE A 185 12.82 -18.93 15.46
C ILE A 185 11.69 -18.25 14.68
N SER A 186 11.28 -18.80 13.55
CA SER A 186 10.36 -18.09 12.64
C SER A 186 8.94 -17.96 13.20
N PRO A 187 8.30 -18.99 13.79
CA PRO A 187 6.94 -18.83 14.34
C PRO A 187 6.79 -17.73 15.40
N PRO A 188 7.65 -17.62 16.43
CA PRO A 188 7.52 -16.53 17.40
C PRO A 188 7.80 -15.15 16.77
N VAL A 189 8.78 -15.05 15.86
CA VAL A 189 9.05 -13.78 15.14
C VAL A 189 7.85 -13.37 14.29
N ILE A 190 7.23 -14.31 13.57
CA ILE A 190 6.03 -14.04 12.78
C ILE A 190 4.85 -13.68 13.70
N LEU A 191 4.67 -14.37 14.82
CA LEU A 191 3.60 -14.06 15.77
C LEU A 191 3.75 -12.64 16.35
N ILE A 192 4.94 -12.28 16.82
CA ILE A 192 5.25 -10.93 17.31
C ILE A 192 5.02 -9.90 16.20
N SER A 193 5.43 -10.21 14.97
CA SER A 193 5.21 -9.31 13.83
C SER A 193 3.72 -9.07 13.56
N LEU A 194 2.88 -10.10 13.67
CA LEU A 194 1.43 -9.98 13.48
C LEU A 194 0.77 -9.20 14.62
N ILE A 195 1.24 -9.38 15.87
CA ILE A 195 0.78 -8.60 17.03
C ILE A 195 1.12 -7.11 16.86
N PHE A 196 2.31 -6.79 16.34
CA PHE A 196 2.66 -5.39 16.05
C PHE A 196 1.80 -4.84 14.91
N MET A 197 1.63 -5.60 13.82
CA MET A 197 0.81 -5.17 12.70
C MET A 197 -0.70 -5.07 13.01
N SER A 198 -1.17 -5.72 14.08
CA SER A 198 -2.58 -5.62 14.49
C SER A 198 -2.89 -4.36 15.29
N TYR A 199 -1.89 -3.58 15.72
CA TYR A 199 -2.09 -2.38 16.57
C TYR A 199 -3.11 -1.42 15.95
N PRO A 200 -4.19 -1.04 16.67
CA PRO A 200 -5.28 -0.27 16.10
C PRO A 200 -4.91 1.22 15.95
N GLY A 201 -5.42 1.86 14.89
CA GLY A 201 -5.25 3.30 14.68
C GLY A 201 -6.15 4.18 15.56
N SER A 202 -7.17 3.60 16.20
CA SER A 202 -8.07 4.31 17.11
C SER A 202 -8.50 3.38 18.24
N PHE A 203 -8.86 3.97 19.38
CA PHE A 203 -9.34 3.23 20.56
C PHE A 203 -8.41 2.11 21.04
N ALA A 204 -7.10 2.38 21.10
CA ALA A 204 -6.07 1.41 21.51
C ALA A 204 -6.25 0.90 22.95
N GLU A 205 -7.00 1.62 23.78
CA GLU A 205 -7.36 1.25 25.14
C GLU A 205 -8.39 0.10 25.23
N THR A 206 -9.09 -0.22 24.14
CA THR A 206 -10.18 -1.21 24.15
C THR A 206 -9.72 -2.65 24.35
N ALA A 207 -8.46 -2.97 24.03
CA ALA A 207 -7.88 -4.28 24.23
C ALA A 207 -6.60 -4.20 25.08
N SER A 208 -6.42 -5.15 25.98
CA SER A 208 -5.29 -5.13 26.94
C SER A 208 -3.92 -5.21 26.27
N TRP A 209 -3.80 -5.92 25.15
CA TRP A 209 -2.53 -6.04 24.42
C TRP A 209 -2.16 -4.75 23.69
N SER A 210 -3.13 -4.04 23.11
CA SER A 210 -2.89 -2.75 22.44
C SER A 210 -2.63 -1.65 23.46
N LEU A 211 -3.31 -1.70 24.61
CA LEU A 211 -3.02 -0.83 25.75
C LEU A 211 -1.59 -1.02 26.24
N TRP A 212 -1.16 -2.26 26.45
CA TRP A 212 0.22 -2.57 26.86
C TRP A 212 1.25 -2.05 25.87
N LEU A 213 1.03 -2.24 24.56
CA LEU A 213 1.90 -1.69 23.52
C LEU A 213 1.96 -0.17 23.56
N ARG A 214 0.81 0.50 23.70
CA ARG A 214 0.74 1.95 23.81
C ARG A 214 1.56 2.44 25.01
N ASP A 215 1.32 1.87 26.18
CA ASP A 215 1.96 2.29 27.43
C ASP A 215 3.48 2.05 27.35
N PHE A 216 3.89 0.89 26.84
CA PHE A 216 5.30 0.60 26.53
C PHE A 216 5.91 1.67 25.61
N ALA A 217 5.23 2.00 24.51
CA ALA A 217 5.75 2.98 23.58
C ALA A 217 5.88 4.36 24.21
N THR A 218 4.87 4.81 24.95
CA THR A 218 4.88 6.12 25.62
C THR A 218 5.91 6.23 26.74
N GLN A 219 6.31 5.11 27.34
CA GLN A 219 7.33 5.09 28.39
C GLN A 219 8.75 5.19 27.83
N TYR A 220 9.03 4.51 26.72
CA TYR A 220 10.40 4.35 26.20
C TYR A 220 10.72 5.23 24.99
N PHE A 221 9.72 5.67 24.24
CA PHE A 221 9.92 6.51 23.07
C PHE A 221 9.58 7.97 23.38
N PRO A 222 10.27 8.92 22.73
CA PRO A 222 9.95 10.34 22.84
C PRO A 222 8.50 10.59 22.40
N SER A 223 7.83 11.58 22.99
CA SER A 223 6.43 11.92 22.72
C SER A 223 6.18 12.17 21.22
N GLU A 224 7.20 12.68 20.54
CA GLU A 224 7.24 12.85 19.10
C GLU A 224 7.07 11.58 18.26
N ALA A 225 7.55 10.43 18.73
CA ALA A 225 7.42 9.14 18.05
C ALA A 225 6.07 8.48 18.37
N THR A 226 5.39 8.93 19.42
CA THR A 226 4.09 8.40 19.86
C THR A 226 2.90 8.98 19.11
N SER A 227 3.10 9.96 18.23
CA SER A 227 2.02 10.55 17.42
C SER A 227 1.53 9.65 16.29
N ALA A 228 2.31 8.63 15.90
CA ALA A 228 1.99 7.69 14.82
C ALA A 228 2.37 6.25 15.21
N LEU A 229 1.89 5.80 16.37
CA LEU A 229 2.20 4.47 16.93
C LEU A 229 1.76 3.34 16.02
N GLU A 230 0.60 3.48 15.37
CA GLU A 230 0.07 2.54 14.41
C GLU A 230 1.00 2.37 13.20
N ARG A 231 1.57 3.47 12.68
CA ARG A 231 2.57 3.40 11.61
C ARG A 231 3.89 2.81 12.09
N MET A 232 4.32 3.13 13.31
CA MET A 232 5.52 2.57 13.92
C MET A 232 5.42 1.04 14.04
N TYR A 233 4.39 0.56 14.72
CA TYR A 233 4.19 -0.87 14.95
C TYR A 233 3.93 -1.62 13.64
N GLY A 234 3.16 -1.03 12.71
CA GLY A 234 2.98 -1.59 11.37
C GLY A 234 4.31 -1.73 10.60
N SER A 235 5.18 -0.73 10.69
CA SER A 235 6.50 -0.72 10.04
C SER A 235 7.46 -1.74 10.63
N LEU A 236 7.59 -1.77 11.97
CA LEU A 236 8.43 -2.72 12.69
C LEU A 236 7.93 -4.15 12.49
N GLY A 237 6.62 -4.37 12.60
CA GLY A 237 5.99 -5.65 12.34
C GLY A 237 6.24 -6.10 10.90
N GLY A 238 6.08 -5.23 9.91
CA GLY A 238 6.38 -5.56 8.50
C GLY A 238 7.83 -6.00 8.27
N ILE A 239 8.81 -5.34 8.90
CA ILE A 239 10.23 -5.71 8.83
C ILE A 239 10.46 -7.09 9.45
N LEU A 240 9.94 -7.32 10.67
CA LEU A 240 10.06 -8.60 11.38
C LEU A 240 9.39 -9.75 10.62
N LEU A 241 8.23 -9.49 10.02
CA LEU A 241 7.49 -10.46 9.21
C LEU A 241 8.35 -10.93 8.03
N VAL A 242 8.96 -10.00 7.30
CA VAL A 242 9.85 -10.35 6.17
C VAL A 242 11.06 -11.15 6.66
N ILE A 243 11.66 -10.80 7.80
CA ILE A 243 12.76 -11.59 8.41
C ILE A 243 12.31 -13.01 8.73
N GLY A 244 11.15 -13.16 9.39
CA GLY A 244 10.56 -14.46 9.74
C GLY A 244 10.31 -15.33 8.51
N ILE A 245 9.79 -14.74 7.43
CA ILE A 245 9.56 -15.40 6.13
C ILE A 245 10.89 -15.79 5.47
N LEU A 246 11.89 -14.90 5.44
CA LEU A 246 13.18 -15.17 4.80
C LEU A 246 13.88 -16.40 5.41
N ILE A 247 13.83 -16.51 6.74
CA ILE A 247 14.43 -17.62 7.48
C ILE A 247 13.66 -18.93 7.26
N SER A 248 12.31 -18.88 7.21
CA SER A 248 11.47 -20.08 7.12
C SER A 248 11.27 -20.59 5.69
N PRO A 249 11.73 -21.81 5.34
CA PRO A 249 11.38 -22.44 4.05
C PRO A 249 9.88 -22.74 3.94
N HIS A 250 9.24 -23.11 5.05
CA HIS A 250 7.81 -23.43 5.10
C HIS A 250 6.93 -22.21 4.82
N ALA A 251 7.24 -21.07 5.44
CA ALA A 251 6.51 -19.83 5.20
C ALA A 251 6.62 -19.40 3.73
N ARG A 252 7.84 -19.45 3.16
CA ARG A 252 8.06 -19.15 1.73
C ARG A 252 7.27 -20.07 0.81
N TRP A 253 7.25 -21.37 1.09
CA TRP A 253 6.49 -22.35 0.32
C TRP A 253 4.98 -22.08 0.39
N MET A 254 4.46 -21.81 1.59
CA MET A 254 3.04 -21.50 1.80
C MET A 254 2.63 -20.24 1.03
N LEU A 255 3.42 -19.17 1.14
CA LEU A 255 3.16 -17.90 0.45
C LEU A 255 3.37 -18.00 -1.08
N SER A 256 4.11 -19.00 -1.56
CA SER A 256 4.32 -19.26 -2.99
C SER A 256 3.21 -20.12 -3.62
N ARG A 257 2.12 -20.40 -2.90
CA ARG A 257 0.99 -21.16 -3.45
C ARG A 257 0.18 -20.33 -4.46
N PRO A 258 -0.42 -20.96 -5.49
CA PRO A 258 -1.09 -20.26 -6.58
C PRO A 258 -2.16 -19.23 -6.16
N PRO A 259 -3.03 -19.49 -5.15
CA PRO A 259 -4.02 -18.51 -4.72
C PRO A 259 -3.40 -17.23 -4.17
N LEU A 260 -2.34 -17.35 -3.36
CA LEU A 260 -1.65 -16.20 -2.76
C LEU A 260 -0.81 -15.44 -3.79
N LEU A 261 -0.21 -16.15 -4.76
CA LEU A 261 0.46 -15.53 -5.90
C LEU A 261 -0.52 -14.78 -6.81
N TRP A 262 -1.71 -15.34 -7.02
CA TRP A 262 -2.78 -14.66 -7.75
C TRP A 262 -3.23 -13.40 -7.00
N LEU A 263 -3.47 -13.50 -5.69
CA LEU A 263 -3.84 -12.36 -4.86
C LEU A 263 -2.80 -11.24 -4.93
N GLY A 264 -1.51 -11.59 -4.88
CA GLY A 264 -0.42 -10.63 -5.04
C GLY A 264 -0.32 -9.96 -6.42
N LYS A 265 -0.86 -10.59 -7.48
CA LYS A 265 -0.95 -9.95 -8.80
C LYS A 265 -2.08 -8.91 -8.84
N VAL A 266 -3.24 -9.25 -8.27
CA VAL A 266 -4.42 -8.38 -8.32
C VAL A 266 -4.50 -7.35 -7.19
N SER A 267 -3.65 -7.46 -6.16
CA SER A 267 -3.75 -6.67 -4.92
C SER A 267 -3.68 -5.16 -5.15
N PHE A 268 -2.87 -4.69 -6.11
CA PHE A 268 -2.78 -3.27 -6.43
C PHE A 268 -4.08 -2.75 -7.06
N ALA A 269 -4.68 -3.52 -7.98
CA ALA A 269 -5.97 -3.18 -8.56
C ALA A 269 -7.08 -3.17 -7.51
N ILE A 270 -7.11 -4.17 -6.61
CA ILE A 270 -8.03 -4.22 -5.47
C ILE A 270 -7.87 -2.95 -4.62
N TYR A 271 -6.63 -2.59 -4.27
CA TYR A 271 -6.35 -1.39 -3.50
C TYR A 271 -6.81 -0.10 -4.19
N LEU A 272 -6.72 0.01 -5.51
CA LEU A 272 -7.20 1.21 -6.19
C LEU A 272 -8.72 1.32 -6.21
N ILE A 273 -9.44 0.21 -6.43
CA ILE A 273 -10.88 0.26 -6.70
C ILE A 273 -11.75 -0.04 -5.47
N HIS A 274 -11.20 -0.59 -4.38
CA HIS A 274 -12.02 -0.99 -3.23
C HIS A 274 -12.81 0.18 -2.61
N GLY A 275 -12.23 1.39 -2.54
CA GLY A 275 -12.91 2.57 -2.02
C GLY A 275 -14.19 2.91 -2.80
N MET A 276 -14.08 2.93 -4.13
CA MET A 276 -15.22 3.13 -5.04
C MET A 276 -16.30 2.05 -4.87
N PHE A 277 -15.90 0.77 -4.73
CA PHE A 277 -16.85 -0.33 -4.50
C PHE A 277 -17.51 -0.27 -3.11
N LEU A 278 -16.80 0.24 -2.10
CA LEU A 278 -17.35 0.47 -0.76
C LEU A 278 -18.45 1.56 -0.80
N ARG A 279 -18.21 2.65 -1.52
CA ARG A 279 -19.14 3.78 -1.65
C ARG A 279 -20.33 3.48 -2.59
N THR A 280 -20.17 2.55 -3.54
CA THR A 280 -21.27 2.12 -4.44
C THR A 280 -21.92 0.82 -3.99
N VAL A 281 -21.41 -0.32 -4.48
CA VAL A 281 -22.02 -1.65 -4.37
C VAL A 281 -22.23 -2.06 -2.93
N PHE A 282 -21.25 -1.81 -2.06
CA PHE A 282 -21.37 -2.15 -0.64
C PHE A 282 -22.45 -1.31 0.04
N ALA A 283 -22.44 0.02 -0.14
CA ALA A 283 -23.47 0.89 0.46
C ALA A 283 -24.89 0.50 -0.01
N TRP A 284 -25.06 0.19 -1.30
CA TRP A 284 -26.33 -0.25 -1.87
C TRP A 284 -26.78 -1.59 -1.30
N ALA A 285 -25.87 -2.57 -1.21
CA ALA A 285 -26.17 -3.88 -0.64
C ALA A 285 -26.42 -3.81 0.88
N LEU A 286 -25.70 -2.94 1.59
CA LEU A 286 -25.82 -2.73 3.02
C LEU A 286 -27.22 -2.21 3.38
N HIS A 287 -27.67 -1.17 2.68
CA HIS A 287 -28.92 -0.47 2.96
C HIS A 287 -30.13 -0.98 2.16
N LEU A 288 -29.96 -2.08 1.43
CA LEU A 288 -31.03 -2.70 0.65
C LEU A 288 -32.24 -3.00 1.56
N GLY A 289 -33.40 -2.44 1.21
CA GLY A 289 -34.66 -2.65 1.93
C GLY A 289 -34.81 -1.87 3.24
N HIS A 290 -33.89 -0.97 3.59
CA HIS A 290 -34.01 -0.11 4.76
C HIS A 290 -34.55 1.26 4.37
N SER A 291 -35.44 1.83 5.19
CA SER A 291 -35.87 3.22 5.07
C SER A 291 -34.94 4.13 5.86
N LYS A 292 -34.87 5.40 5.47
CA LYS A 292 -34.15 6.42 6.25
C LYS A 292 -34.80 6.58 7.62
N GLN A 293 -33.97 6.85 8.62
CA GLN A 293 -34.37 7.19 9.98
C GLN A 293 -33.82 8.57 10.33
N ILE A 294 -34.54 9.29 11.18
CA ILE A 294 -34.11 10.61 11.64
C ILE A 294 -33.12 10.40 12.78
N PHE A 295 -31.89 10.87 12.57
CA PHE A 295 -30.85 10.92 13.59
C PHE A 295 -30.73 12.37 14.09
N THR A 296 -30.67 12.54 15.41
CA THR A 296 -30.41 13.84 16.03
C THR A 296 -28.92 13.98 16.26
N GLU A 297 -28.28 14.89 15.54
CA GLU A 297 -26.89 15.30 15.78
C GLU A 297 -26.86 16.65 16.50
N HIS A 298 -25.74 16.95 17.15
CA HIS A 298 -25.56 18.20 17.90
C HIS A 298 -24.38 18.97 17.29
N THR A 299 -24.59 20.24 16.99
CA THR A 299 -23.53 21.17 16.57
C THR A 299 -22.52 21.34 17.73
N PRO A 300 -21.26 21.75 17.49
CA PRO A 300 -20.32 22.07 18.57
C PRO A 300 -20.84 23.13 19.56
N ASP A 301 -21.78 23.97 19.10
CA ASP A 301 -22.47 24.99 19.89
C ASP A 301 -23.70 24.47 20.66
N GLY A 302 -24.01 23.17 20.55
CA GLY A 302 -25.09 22.50 21.29
C GLY A 302 -26.48 22.58 20.68
N GLU A 303 -26.64 23.10 19.46
CA GLU A 303 -27.93 23.08 18.75
C GLU A 303 -28.22 21.68 18.16
N GLU A 304 -29.46 21.22 18.34
CA GLU A 304 -29.90 19.94 17.77
C GLU A 304 -30.33 20.14 16.32
N TYR A 305 -29.74 19.37 15.41
CA TYR A 305 -30.22 19.28 14.03
C TYR A 305 -30.55 17.83 13.68
N HIS A 306 -31.60 17.66 12.88
CA HIS A 306 -32.14 16.36 12.50
C HIS A 306 -31.72 16.04 11.06
N GLU A 307 -31.00 14.94 10.88
CA GLU A 307 -30.64 14.44 9.56
C GLU A 307 -31.25 13.07 9.29
N GLU A 308 -31.78 12.88 8.09
CA GLU A 308 -32.32 11.60 7.64
C GLU A 308 -31.21 10.73 7.05
N ARG A 309 -30.80 9.68 7.77
CA ARG A 309 -29.75 8.74 7.34
C ARG A 309 -30.24 7.30 7.33
N TYR A 310 -29.59 6.45 6.55
CA TYR A 310 -29.82 5.00 6.56
C TYR A 310 -29.19 4.38 7.80
N PRO A 311 -29.96 3.68 8.65
CA PRO A 311 -29.45 3.11 9.88
C PRO A 311 -28.50 1.94 9.62
N LEU A 312 -27.57 1.71 10.56
CA LEU A 312 -26.67 0.56 10.49
C LEU A 312 -27.46 -0.77 10.61
N PRO A 313 -27.46 -1.62 9.57
CA PRO A 313 -28.28 -2.84 9.56
C PRO A 313 -27.71 -3.91 10.48
N GLY A 314 -28.47 -4.99 10.71
CA GLY A 314 -28.04 -6.12 11.54
C GLY A 314 -26.79 -6.86 11.00
N PRO A 315 -26.11 -7.67 11.84
CA PRO A 315 -24.83 -8.31 11.50
C PRO A 315 -24.90 -9.22 10.27
N PHE A 316 -26.06 -9.88 10.04
CA PHE A 316 -26.27 -10.72 8.87
C PHE A 316 -26.21 -9.93 7.56
N GLN A 317 -26.89 -8.77 7.50
CA GLN A 317 -26.87 -7.92 6.32
C GLN A 317 -25.47 -7.37 6.04
N ARG A 318 -24.72 -6.99 7.09
CA ARG A 318 -23.32 -6.55 6.97
C ARG A 318 -22.43 -7.66 6.39
N ALA A 319 -22.61 -8.89 6.86
CA ALA A 319 -21.87 -10.04 6.33
C ALA A 319 -22.21 -10.30 4.85
N LEU A 320 -23.51 -10.27 4.49
CA LEU A 320 -23.96 -10.45 3.12
C LEU A 320 -23.41 -9.35 2.20
N ALA A 321 -23.53 -8.07 2.59
CA ALA A 321 -23.00 -6.94 1.83
C ALA A 321 -21.48 -7.06 1.63
N THR A 322 -20.75 -7.53 2.64
CA THR A 322 -19.30 -7.75 2.55
C THR A 322 -18.97 -8.85 1.52
N VAL A 323 -19.72 -9.94 1.50
CA VAL A 323 -19.53 -11.04 0.53
C VAL A 323 -19.85 -10.58 -0.89
N VAL A 324 -20.96 -9.85 -1.08
CA VAL A 324 -21.34 -9.28 -2.39
C VAL A 324 -20.26 -8.33 -2.89
N MET A 325 -19.82 -7.40 -2.04
CA MET A 325 -18.73 -6.48 -2.37
C MET A 325 -17.44 -7.23 -2.72
N ALA A 326 -17.03 -8.22 -1.93
CA ALA A 326 -15.81 -9.00 -2.18
C ALA A 326 -15.88 -9.75 -3.52
N ALA A 327 -17.04 -10.32 -3.88
CA ALA A 327 -17.24 -10.98 -5.16
C ALA A 327 -17.14 -9.98 -6.33
N CYS A 328 -17.84 -8.85 -6.26
CA CYS A 328 -17.79 -7.79 -7.28
C CYS A 328 -16.37 -7.22 -7.44
N LEU A 329 -15.69 -6.95 -6.33
CA LEU A 329 -14.31 -6.45 -6.29
C LEU A 329 -13.32 -7.47 -6.89
N GLY A 330 -13.52 -8.76 -6.62
CA GLY A 330 -12.74 -9.85 -7.23
C GLY A 330 -12.88 -9.89 -8.75
N VAL A 331 -14.11 -9.78 -9.27
CA VAL A 331 -14.37 -9.76 -10.71
C VAL A 331 -13.79 -8.48 -11.36
N ALA A 332 -14.02 -7.32 -10.76
CA ALA A 332 -13.55 -6.04 -11.28
C ALA A 332 -12.02 -5.96 -11.29
N SER A 333 -11.35 -6.40 -10.22
CA SER A 333 -9.89 -6.44 -10.15
C SER A 333 -9.29 -7.42 -11.16
N HIS A 334 -9.96 -8.55 -11.42
CA HIS A 334 -9.55 -9.48 -12.47
C HIS A 334 -9.65 -8.83 -13.86
N PHE A 335 -10.74 -8.13 -14.16
CA PHE A 335 -10.89 -7.39 -15.42
C PHE A 335 -9.86 -6.27 -15.57
N TRP A 336 -9.60 -5.52 -14.50
CA TRP A 336 -8.56 -4.49 -14.44
C TRP A 336 -7.20 -5.05 -14.83
N ASN A 337 -6.82 -6.20 -14.27
CA ASN A 337 -5.57 -6.89 -14.56
C ASN A 337 -5.49 -7.39 -16.01
N LEU A 338 -6.60 -7.88 -16.58
CA LEU A 338 -6.60 -8.42 -17.94
C LEU A 338 -6.62 -7.35 -19.03
N LYS A 339 -7.23 -6.19 -18.77
CA LYS A 339 -7.49 -5.16 -19.80
C LYS A 339 -6.73 -3.87 -19.58
N LEU A 340 -6.78 -3.32 -18.36
CA LEU A 340 -6.21 -2.00 -18.07
C LEU A 340 -4.71 -2.07 -17.81
N GLU A 341 -4.23 -3.07 -17.06
CA GLU A 341 -2.78 -3.20 -16.81
C GLU A 341 -1.94 -3.35 -18.09
N PRO A 342 -2.31 -4.19 -19.08
CA PRO A 342 -1.57 -4.27 -20.34
C PRO A 342 -1.60 -2.96 -21.13
N LEU A 343 -2.69 -2.20 -21.04
CA LEU A 343 -2.82 -0.90 -21.68
C LEU A 343 -1.86 0.12 -21.04
N PHE A 344 -1.83 0.22 -19.71
CA PHE A 344 -0.88 1.06 -18.99
C PHE A 344 0.57 0.67 -19.25
N ALA A 345 0.86 -0.64 -19.35
CA ALA A 345 2.18 -1.14 -19.69
C ALA A 345 2.61 -0.71 -21.09
N ARG A 346 1.71 -0.75 -22.09
CA ARG A 346 1.98 -0.26 -23.45
C ARG A 346 2.22 1.24 -23.49
N ILE A 347 1.42 2.03 -22.78
CA ILE A 347 1.59 3.49 -22.69
C ILE A 347 2.95 3.81 -22.08
N THR A 348 3.28 3.16 -20.96
CA THR A 348 4.55 3.36 -20.27
C THR A 348 5.74 2.96 -21.16
N ALA A 349 5.65 1.83 -21.87
CA ALA A 349 6.70 1.39 -22.79
C ALA A 349 6.91 2.37 -23.96
N LYS A 350 5.83 2.93 -24.51
CA LYS A 350 5.93 3.96 -25.55
C LYS A 350 6.62 5.22 -25.04
N LEU A 351 6.22 5.71 -23.85
CA LEU A 351 6.85 6.88 -23.23
C LEU A 351 8.34 6.63 -22.93
N GLU A 352 8.67 5.44 -22.43
CA GLU A 352 10.05 5.04 -22.17
C GLU A 352 10.88 5.00 -23.46
N GLY A 353 10.33 4.46 -24.55
CA GLY A 353 10.99 4.45 -25.86
C GLY A 353 11.23 5.86 -26.42
N ILE A 354 10.25 6.76 -26.26
CA ILE A 354 10.39 8.17 -26.67
C ILE A 354 11.51 8.86 -25.88
N VAL A 355 11.53 8.69 -24.56
CA VAL A 355 12.52 9.36 -23.69
C VAL A 355 13.93 8.79 -23.84
N THR A 356 14.05 7.48 -24.07
CA THR A 356 15.36 6.82 -24.22
C THR A 356 15.90 6.82 -25.65
N GLY A 357 15.10 7.25 -26.63
CA GLY A 357 15.44 7.20 -28.04
C GLY A 357 15.59 5.78 -28.61
N LYS A 358 15.15 4.74 -27.86
CA LYS A 358 15.22 3.33 -28.27
C LYS A 358 13.86 2.88 -28.79
N VAL A 359 13.78 2.60 -30.10
CA VAL A 359 12.55 2.12 -30.76
C VAL A 359 12.32 0.60 -30.58
N GLU A 360 13.21 -0.15 -29.94
CA GLU A 360 13.02 -1.60 -29.73
C GLU A 360 12.97 -2.02 -28.26
N THR A 361 11.89 -2.73 -27.94
CA THR A 361 11.57 -3.27 -26.62
C THR A 361 12.22 -4.64 -26.48
N GLU A 362 13.20 -4.79 -25.59
CA GLU A 362 13.62 -6.13 -25.16
C GLU A 362 12.46 -6.81 -24.41
N PRO A 363 12.15 -8.09 -24.70
CA PRO A 363 11.12 -8.82 -24.00
C PRO A 363 11.56 -9.11 -22.56
N LYS A 364 10.72 -8.72 -21.59
CA LYS A 364 10.93 -9.03 -20.17
C LYS A 364 10.96 -10.55 -19.97
N SER A 365 12.14 -11.10 -19.66
CA SER A 365 12.31 -12.46 -19.13
C SER A 365 11.44 -12.67 -17.90
N ASN A 366 10.49 -13.60 -17.97
CA ASN A 366 9.69 -14.08 -16.85
C ASN A 366 10.61 -14.51 -15.69
N GLY A 367 10.43 -13.91 -14.52
CA GLY A 367 11.17 -14.27 -13.31
C GLY A 367 10.74 -15.64 -12.82
N GLY A 368 11.54 -16.67 -13.12
CA GLY A 368 11.47 -17.95 -12.43
C GLY A 368 11.79 -17.76 -10.94
N ALA A 369 11.13 -18.52 -10.07
CA ALA A 369 11.35 -18.47 -8.63
C ALA A 369 12.83 -18.76 -8.30
N ILE A 370 13.49 -17.79 -7.65
CA ILE A 370 14.96 -17.76 -7.44
C ILE A 370 15.36 -18.48 -6.13
N LEU A 371 14.40 -18.92 -5.33
CA LEU A 371 14.67 -19.64 -4.08
C LEU A 371 14.35 -21.13 -4.28
N PRO A 372 15.16 -22.05 -3.71
CA PRO A 372 14.88 -23.47 -3.79
C PRO A 372 13.53 -23.75 -3.13
N LEU A 373 12.56 -24.14 -3.94
CA LEU A 373 11.32 -24.72 -3.46
C LEU A 373 11.62 -26.15 -3.02
N ARG A 374 11.15 -26.51 -1.82
CA ARG A 374 11.23 -27.87 -1.29
C ARG A 374 10.58 -28.83 -2.30
N LYS A 375 11.27 -29.92 -2.64
CA LYS A 375 10.82 -30.97 -3.56
C LYS A 375 10.23 -32.11 -2.73
N ASP A 376 9.08 -31.84 -2.13
CA ASP A 376 8.34 -32.85 -1.35
C ASP A 376 6.87 -32.78 -1.76
#